data_AF-A0A1V2FUX7-F1
#
_entry.id   AF-A0A1V2FUX7-F1
#
_cell.length_a   1.000
_cell.length_b   1.000
_cell.length_c   1.000
_cell.angle_alpha   90.00
_cell.angle_beta   90.00
_cell.angle_gamma   90.00
#
_symmetry.space_group_name_H-M   'P 1'
#
loop_
_entity.id
_entity.type
_entity.pdbx_description
1 polymer ?
#
loop_
_entity_poly.entity_id
_entity_poly.type
_entity_poly.pdbx_seq_one_letter_code
_entity_poly.pdbx_strand_id
1 'polypeptide(L)'
;MNTITATVYAAPPSMSLLTLKEVRRRMNEGEKLPVIEIYEQTFDEVLEVEPLKNCCYEGITASFMLSARYRSNVRDIFARISVGMNQYRFFHFRDLYTLKHDEIVERCKTFMQQ
;
A
#
# COMPACT_ATOMS: atom_id res chain seq x y z
N MET A 1 55.33 15.21 25.19
CA MET A 1 53.91 15.51 25.50
C MET A 1 53.07 14.87 24.42
N ASN A 2 52.29 13.84 24.73
CA ASN A 2 51.43 13.19 23.75
C ASN A 2 50.02 13.77 23.88
N THR A 3 49.56 14.44 22.83
CA THR A 3 48.19 14.95 22.73
C THR A 3 47.28 13.81 22.31
N ILE A 4 46.30 13.45 23.15
CA ILE A 4 45.23 12.52 22.80
C ILE A 4 44.09 13.35 22.21
N THR A 5 43.80 13.16 20.92
CA THR A 5 42.64 13.75 20.26
C THR A 5 41.41 12.88 20.54
N ALA A 6 40.48 13.37 21.36
CA ALA A 6 39.19 12.72 21.57
C ALA A 6 38.17 13.23 20.55
N THR A 7 37.74 12.37 19.62
CA THR A 7 36.62 12.67 18.71
C THR A 7 35.31 12.47 19.46
N VAL A 8 34.65 13.56 19.85
CA VAL A 8 33.32 13.51 20.45
C VAL A 8 32.29 13.31 19.33
N TYR A 9 31.75 12.11 19.20
CA TYR A 9 30.59 11.87 18.35
C TYR A 9 29.34 12.44 19.05
N ALA A 10 28.86 13.59 18.58
CA ALA A 10 27.59 14.14 19.06
C ALA A 10 26.46 13.16 18.70
N ALA A 11 25.73 12.69 19.71
CA ALA A 11 24.55 11.85 19.49
C ALA A 11 23.53 12.61 18.63
N PRO A 12 22.87 11.96 17.66
CA PRO A 12 21.83 12.61 16.87
C PRO A 12 20.73 13.14 17.80
N PRO A 13 20.10 14.30 17.45
CA PRO A 13 19.11 14.93 18.31
C PRO A 13 17.91 13.99 18.53
N SER A 14 17.42 13.93 19.78
CA SER A 14 16.29 13.08 20.18
C SER A 14 14.95 13.49 19.55
N MET A 15 14.86 14.69 18.98
CA MET A 15 13.70 15.21 18.27
C MET A 15 14.12 15.94 16.99
N SER A 16 13.34 15.76 15.92
CA SER A 16 13.56 16.43 14.63
C SER A 16 12.36 17.31 14.29
N LEU A 17 12.60 18.58 13.94
CA LEU A 17 11.56 19.44 13.41
C LEU A 17 11.30 19.08 11.94
N LEU A 18 10.07 18.67 11.64
CA LEU A 18 9.66 18.30 10.29
C LEU A 18 8.67 19.32 9.73
N THR A 19 8.71 19.53 8.42
CA THR A 19 7.65 20.28 7.74
C THR A 19 6.35 19.46 7.75
N LEU A 20 5.21 20.12 7.66
CA LEU A 20 3.91 19.43 7.56
C LEU A 20 3.86 18.46 6.37
N LYS A 21 4.51 18.80 5.26
CA LYS A 21 4.65 17.92 4.09
C LYS A 21 5.38 16.62 4.46
N GLU A 22 6.47 16.73 5.19
CA GLU A 22 7.27 15.59 5.61
C GLU A 22 6.55 14.72 6.65
N VAL A 23 5.83 15.35 7.58
CA VAL A 23 4.95 14.63 8.53
C VAL A 23 3.91 13.81 7.76
N ARG A 24 3.16 14.43 6.84
CA ARG A 24 2.14 13.73 6.04
C ARG A 24 2.72 12.60 5.21
N ARG A 25 3.89 12.81 4.60
CA ARG A 25 4.58 11.78 3.83
C ARG A 25 4.91 10.58 4.73
N ARG A 26 5.55 10.80 5.88
CA ARG A 26 5.90 9.73 6.83
C ARG A 26 4.68 9.00 7.37
N MET A 27 3.60 9.72 7.67
CA MET A 27 2.34 9.12 8.09
C MET A 27 1.78 8.20 6.99
N ASN A 28 1.70 8.68 5.74
CA ASN A 28 1.22 7.86 4.64
C ASN A 28 2.11 6.63 4.42
N GLU A 29 3.44 6.78 4.40
CA GLU A 29 4.36 5.65 4.26
C GLU A 29 4.20 4.62 5.39
N GLY A 30 3.97 5.07 6.63
CA GLY A 30 3.73 4.18 7.76
C GLY A 30 2.37 3.48 7.76
N GLU A 31 1.41 3.97 6.97
CA GLU A 31 0.09 3.34 6.81
C GLU A 31 0.02 2.35 5.65
N LYS A 32 1.01 2.34 4.75
CA LYS A 32 1.05 1.39 3.63
C LYS A 32 1.27 -0.03 4.15
N LEU A 33 0.64 -0.98 3.48
CA LEU A 33 0.82 -2.41 3.72
C LEU A 33 1.28 -3.06 2.41
N PRO A 34 2.18 -4.07 2.48
CA PRO A 34 2.62 -4.79 1.30
C PRO A 34 1.47 -5.57 0.65
N VAL A 35 1.70 -6.02 -0.57
CA VAL A 35 0.80 -6.97 -1.25
C VAL A 35 0.81 -8.29 -0.52
N ILE A 36 -0.39 -8.76 -0.19
CA ILE A 36 -0.64 -10.11 0.30
C ILE A 36 -1.68 -10.79 -0.58
N GLU A 37 -1.60 -12.11 -0.65
CA GLU A 37 -2.64 -12.93 -1.27
C GLU A 37 -3.74 -13.21 -0.24
N ILE A 38 -4.99 -13.16 -0.70
CA ILE A 38 -6.19 -13.44 0.10
C ILE A 38 -7.04 -14.51 -0.61
N TYR A 39 -7.99 -15.08 0.11
CA TYR A 39 -8.97 -16.01 -0.48
C TYR A 39 -10.04 -15.24 -1.26
N GLU A 40 -10.62 -15.90 -2.26
CA GLU A 40 -11.76 -15.40 -3.04
C GLU A 40 -12.91 -14.95 -2.14
N GLN A 41 -13.26 -15.77 -1.14
CA GLN A 41 -14.31 -15.44 -0.18
C GLN A 41 -14.08 -14.09 0.51
N THR A 42 -12.85 -13.77 0.92
CA THR A 42 -12.53 -12.48 1.54
C THR A 42 -12.72 -11.32 0.57
N PHE A 43 -12.39 -11.52 -0.71
CA PHE A 43 -12.60 -10.50 -1.74
C PHE A 43 -14.08 -10.22 -1.97
N ASP A 44 -14.89 -11.29 -2.08
CA ASP A 44 -16.33 -11.18 -2.33
C ASP A 44 -17.08 -10.58 -1.14
N GLU A 45 -16.77 -11.01 0.08
CA GLU A 45 -17.35 -10.44 1.31
C GLU A 45 -17.12 -8.91 1.39
N VAL A 46 -15.95 -8.43 0.98
CA VAL A 46 -15.64 -6.99 0.99
C VAL A 46 -16.37 -6.26 -0.13
N LEU A 47 -16.51 -6.89 -1.31
CA LEU A 47 -17.21 -6.32 -2.46
C LEU A 47 -18.69 -6.05 -2.14
N GLU A 48 -19.31 -6.85 -1.28
CA GLU A 48 -20.74 -6.77 -0.95
C GLU A 48 -21.08 -5.71 0.12
N VAL A 49 -20.13 -5.29 0.96
CA VAL A 49 -20.44 -4.60 2.23
C VAL A 49 -20.16 -3.09 2.20
N GLU A 50 -19.13 -2.63 1.48
CA GLU A 50 -18.62 -1.26 1.64
C GLU A 50 -18.84 -0.40 0.37
N PRO A 51 -19.06 0.92 0.50
CA PRO A 51 -19.07 1.79 -0.66
C PRO A 51 -17.68 1.80 -1.31
N LEU A 52 -17.62 1.23 -2.50
CA LEU A 52 -16.39 1.09 -3.27
C LEU A 52 -16.05 2.39 -4.00
N LYS A 53 -14.75 2.64 -4.18
CA LYS A 53 -14.19 3.74 -4.98
C LYS A 53 -13.22 3.17 -6.01
N ASN A 54 -13.05 3.92 -7.10
CA ASN A 54 -12.11 3.59 -8.17
C ASN A 54 -12.23 2.14 -8.65
N CYS A 55 -13.46 1.63 -8.73
CA CYS A 55 -13.72 0.30 -9.29
C CYS A 55 -13.32 0.30 -10.76
N CYS A 56 -12.49 -0.65 -11.14
CA CYS A 56 -12.10 -0.88 -12.51
C CYS A 56 -12.23 -2.36 -12.83
N TYR A 57 -12.81 -2.64 -13.99
CA TYR A 57 -13.01 -3.99 -14.52
C TYR A 57 -12.47 -4.00 -15.95
N GLU A 58 -11.30 -4.61 -16.14
CA GLU A 58 -10.67 -4.77 -17.45
C GLU A 58 -10.68 -6.23 -17.86
N GLY A 59 -11.74 -6.59 -18.59
CA GLY A 59 -12.05 -7.98 -18.93
C GLY A 59 -12.29 -8.80 -17.67
N ILE A 60 -11.39 -9.74 -17.40
CA ILE A 60 -11.48 -10.66 -16.26
C ILE A 60 -10.69 -10.19 -15.03
N THR A 61 -9.84 -9.15 -15.18
CA THR A 61 -9.10 -8.52 -14.08
C THR A 61 -9.94 -7.40 -13.48
N ALA A 62 -9.93 -7.28 -12.16
CA ALA A 62 -10.69 -6.25 -11.46
C ALA A 62 -9.90 -5.68 -10.29
N SER A 63 -10.12 -4.41 -9.97
CA SER A 63 -9.64 -3.80 -8.74
C SER A 63 -10.63 -2.80 -8.19
N PHE A 64 -10.64 -2.63 -6.87
CA PHE A 64 -11.39 -1.57 -6.22
C PHE A 64 -10.67 -1.08 -4.97
N MET A 65 -11.07 0.09 -4.49
CA MET A 65 -10.59 0.67 -3.25
C MET A 65 -11.75 0.83 -2.27
N LEU A 66 -11.53 0.55 -1.00
CA LEU A 66 -12.51 0.90 0.02
C LEU A 66 -12.54 2.41 0.22
N SER A 67 -13.76 2.95 0.37
CA SER A 67 -13.90 4.32 0.84
C SER A 67 -13.44 4.39 2.30
N ALA A 68 -12.17 4.75 2.53
CA ALA A 68 -11.70 4.97 3.90
C ALA A 68 -12.62 5.95 4.64
N ARG A 69 -13.02 5.53 5.84
CA ARG A 69 -13.82 6.31 6.80
C ARG A 69 -13.10 7.58 7.29
N TYR A 70 -11.78 7.67 7.10
CA TYR A 70 -10.93 8.77 7.55
C TYR A 70 -10.19 9.47 6.39
N ARG A 71 -9.78 10.73 6.60
CA ARG A 71 -9.06 11.58 5.62
C ARG A 71 -7.61 11.15 5.34
N SER A 72 -7.30 9.86 5.42
CA SER A 72 -6.00 9.36 4.97
C SER A 72 -5.95 9.32 3.43
N ASN A 73 -4.75 9.53 2.89
CA ASN A 73 -4.49 9.31 1.48
C ASN A 73 -4.27 7.82 1.18
N VAL A 74 -4.09 6.97 2.19
CA VAL A 74 -3.90 5.53 2.02
C VAL A 74 -5.26 4.82 2.12
N ARG A 75 -5.52 3.90 1.19
CA ARG A 75 -6.76 3.13 1.09
C ARG A 75 -6.46 1.65 1.09
N ASP A 76 -7.40 0.86 1.57
CA ASP A 76 -7.43 -0.58 1.33
C ASP A 76 -7.79 -0.83 -0.14
N ILE A 77 -6.93 -1.58 -0.81
CA ILE A 77 -6.99 -1.89 -2.23
C ILE A 77 -7.15 -3.39 -2.36
N PHE A 78 -8.11 -3.80 -3.17
CA PHE A 78 -8.39 -5.19 -3.48
C PHE A 78 -8.27 -5.41 -4.98
N ALA A 79 -7.69 -6.54 -5.39
CA ALA A 79 -7.52 -6.89 -6.79
C ALA A 79 -7.78 -8.38 -7.02
N ARG A 80 -8.49 -8.67 -8.12
CA ARG A 80 -8.62 -10.00 -8.70
C ARG A 80 -7.80 -10.02 -9.99
N ILE A 81 -6.76 -10.85 -10.04
CA ILE A 81 -5.87 -10.99 -11.20
C ILE A 81 -6.13 -12.34 -11.86
N SER A 82 -6.34 -12.34 -13.17
CA SER A 82 -6.38 -13.60 -13.91
C SER A 82 -4.98 -14.16 -14.11
N VAL A 83 -4.83 -15.46 -13.87
CA VAL A 83 -3.59 -16.22 -14.06
C VAL A 83 -3.71 -17.37 -15.06
N GLY A 84 -4.89 -17.52 -15.66
CA GLY A 84 -5.19 -18.59 -16.62
C GLY A 84 -6.65 -18.61 -17.00
N MET A 85 -7.05 -19.57 -17.84
CA MET A 85 -8.44 -19.73 -18.26
C MET A 85 -9.32 -20.09 -17.05
N ASN A 86 -10.19 -19.17 -16.65
CA ASN A 86 -11.02 -19.26 -15.44
C ASN A 86 -10.24 -19.47 -14.13
N GLN A 87 -8.99 -19.00 -14.06
CA GLN A 87 -8.18 -19.06 -12.84
C GLN A 87 -7.84 -17.65 -12.38
N TYR A 88 -8.06 -17.42 -11.08
CA TYR A 88 -7.91 -16.13 -10.44
C TYR A 88 -7.07 -16.23 -9.17
N ARG A 89 -6.32 -15.17 -8.90
CA ARG A 89 -5.69 -14.93 -7.60
C ARG A 89 -6.16 -13.58 -7.08
N PHE A 90 -6.33 -13.49 -5.77
CA PHE A 90 -6.94 -12.35 -5.10
C PHE A 90 -5.94 -11.72 -4.15
N PHE A 91 -5.90 -10.39 -4.12
CA PHE A 91 -4.88 -9.66 -3.39
C PHE A 91 -5.49 -8.53 -2.58
N HIS A 92 -4.83 -8.21 -1.47
CA HIS A 92 -5.09 -7.05 -0.64
C HIS A 92 -3.79 -6.32 -0.34
N PHE A 93 -3.85 -4.99 -0.27
CA PHE A 93 -2.79 -4.14 0.26
C PHE A 93 -3.31 -2.76 0.60
N ARG A 94 -2.43 -1.93 1.18
CA ARG A 94 -2.74 -0.51 1.46
C ARG A 94 -1.73 0.40 0.79
N ASP A 95 -2.22 1.32 -0.04
CA ASP A 95 -1.39 2.37 -0.63
C ASP A 95 -2.26 3.60 -1.00
N LEU A 96 -1.64 4.60 -1.63
CA LEU A 96 -2.24 5.86 -1.99
C LEU A 96 -3.47 5.67 -2.89
N TYR A 97 -4.54 6.39 -2.58
CA TYR A 97 -5.79 6.42 -3.33
C TYR A 97 -5.63 6.82 -4.80
N THR A 98 -4.48 7.40 -5.15
CA THR A 98 -4.14 7.87 -6.49
C THR A 98 -3.63 6.75 -7.40
N LEU A 99 -3.40 5.54 -6.89
CA LEU A 99 -3.00 4.40 -7.71
C LEU A 99 -4.04 4.08 -8.78
N LYS A 100 -3.56 3.83 -9.99
CA LYS A 100 -4.38 3.41 -11.13
C LYS A 100 -4.49 1.89 -11.19
N HIS A 101 -5.48 1.40 -11.94
CA HIS A 101 -5.70 -0.02 -12.15
C HIS A 101 -4.43 -0.75 -12.63
N ASP A 102 -3.76 -0.25 -13.67
CA ASP A 102 -2.54 -0.86 -14.22
C ASP A 102 -1.41 -0.96 -13.18
N GLU A 103 -1.25 0.07 -12.35
CA GLU A 103 -0.23 0.08 -11.29
C GLU A 103 -0.55 -0.94 -10.18
N ILE A 104 -1.83 -1.11 -9.86
CA ILE A 104 -2.32 -2.14 -8.93
C ILE A 104 -2.03 -3.53 -9.49
N VAL A 105 -2.38 -3.76 -10.75
CA VAL A 105 -2.16 -5.04 -11.44
C VAL A 105 -0.67 -5.38 -11.50
N GLU A 106 0.18 -4.42 -11.84
CA GLU A 106 1.62 -4.62 -11.94
C GLU A 106 2.26 -5.02 -10.60
N ARG A 107 1.80 -4.41 -9.50
CA ARG A 107 2.26 -4.78 -8.15
C ARG A 107 1.88 -6.20 -7.78
N CYS A 108 0.63 -6.60 -8.06
CA CYS A 108 0.20 -7.98 -7.83
C CYS A 108 1.00 -8.96 -8.70
N LYS A 109 1.26 -8.64 -9.96
CA LYS A 109 2.11 -9.46 -10.84
C LYS A 109 3.54 -9.57 -10.33
N THR A 110 4.12 -8.47 -9.86
CA THR A 110 5.46 -8.44 -9.26
C THR A 110 5.52 -9.33 -8.02
N PHE A 111 4.51 -9.28 -7.15
CA PHE A 111 4.40 -10.15 -5.98
C PHE A 111 4.38 -11.64 -6.37
N MET A 112 3.67 -12.01 -7.43
CA MET A 112 3.59 -13.40 -7.90
C MET A 112 4.91 -13.96 -8.47
N GLN A 113 5.89 -13.10 -8.75
CA GLN A 113 7.20 -13.48 -9.29
C GLN A 113 8.28 -13.64 -8.21
N GLN A 114 7.97 -13.32 -6.95
CA GLN A 114 8.87 -13.50 -5.80
C GLN A 114 8.80 -14.93 -5.27
#